data_AF-A0A2H1YKP6-F1
#
_entry.id   AF-A0A2H1YKP6-F1
#
_cell.length_a   1.000
_cell.length_b   1.000
_cell.length_c   1.000
_cell.angle_alpha   90.00
_cell.angle_beta   90.00
_cell.angle_gamma   90.00
#
_symmetry.space_group_name_H-M   'P 1'
#
loop_
_entity.id
_entity.type
_entity.pdbx_description
1 polymer ?
#
loop_
_entity_poly.entity_id
_entity_poly.type
_entity_poly.pdbx_seq_one_letter_code
_entity_poly.pdbx_strand_id
1 'polypeptide(L)'
;MKNLLKPLFIACSAFLIGTTFTGCSEEQNELAVDPDKPVIETPDSPKELVINSADYFPTLELTAEANTTLDVVVKFSDAEKKMKRLYITKNVYGSEQGAVAYDLSTVTAAVKTYGDGAINLGSLEGQEFTYKIPFEAPTSTDGVVVYKLWTTRLATLGTTSKGDFRDVTKRNAYEDANAFGTITIKAGTGSATATTMKQFSAVILAAPLADGSSKSFISVYNGETYAINAGLETASFWDFGYYYGNSHKASFASASDFPKAIVDIADKSKINIAQEPLNNFYIAKSTKDFDNVTATELETIVKPTSEKVTNLSIGSVLEFQDKNGAKGLIKVTKISGTNGNSGKIYFDVKIQNVEYIKL
;
A
#
# COMPACT_ATOMS: atom_id res chain seq x y z
N MET A 1 12.16 -29.02 49.51
CA MET A 1 12.03 -30.22 50.39
C MET A 1 10.77 -30.94 49.94
N LYS A 2 10.89 -31.95 49.06
CA LYS A 2 10.91 -33.38 49.40
C LYS A 2 9.77 -33.77 50.35
N ASN A 3 8.79 -34.51 49.82
CA ASN A 3 8.28 -35.81 50.33
C ASN A 3 7.20 -36.29 49.34
N LEU A 4 7.48 -37.26 48.45
CA LEU A 4 7.43 -38.73 48.66
C LEU A 4 6.13 -39.18 49.35
N LEU A 5 5.15 -39.77 48.66
CA LEU A 5 5.01 -41.14 48.06
C LEU A 5 4.29 -42.14 49.00
N LYS A 6 3.29 -42.82 48.40
CA LYS A 6 2.77 -44.21 48.63
C LYS A 6 1.60 -44.44 49.62
N PRO A 7 0.90 -45.60 49.55
CA PRO A 7 0.34 -46.35 48.39
C PRO A 7 -1.00 -47.09 48.69
N LEU A 8 -1.42 -47.97 47.73
CA LEU A 8 -2.17 -49.25 47.92
C LEU A 8 -3.72 -49.12 47.98
N PHE A 9 -4.54 -49.89 47.24
CA PHE A 9 -4.60 -51.36 47.04
C PHE A 9 -5.42 -51.75 45.78
N ILE A 10 -4.89 -52.70 44.98
CA ILE A 10 -5.49 -53.99 44.48
C ILE A 10 -6.88 -53.98 43.81
N ALA A 11 -7.20 -54.78 42.78
CA ALA A 11 -6.54 -55.58 41.74
C ALA A 11 -7.66 -56.29 40.94
N CYS A 12 -7.30 -56.73 39.72
CA CYS A 12 -7.83 -57.90 39.01
C CYS A 12 -9.30 -57.92 38.57
N SER A 13 -9.52 -57.89 37.25
CA SER A 13 -9.88 -59.11 36.50
C SER A 13 -9.61 -58.92 35.01
N ALA A 14 -8.78 -59.79 34.45
CA ALA A 14 -8.52 -59.95 33.03
C ALA A 14 -9.08 -61.31 32.59
N PHE A 15 -9.59 -61.40 31.36
CA PHE A 15 -9.71 -62.55 30.44
C PHE A 15 -10.86 -62.26 29.44
N LEU A 16 -10.84 -62.53 28.13
CA LEU A 16 -9.86 -63.08 27.18
C LEU A 16 -10.48 -63.08 25.75
N ILE A 17 -9.65 -63.02 24.70
CA ILE A 17 -9.82 -63.44 23.25
C ILE A 17 -10.96 -62.78 22.43
N GLY A 18 -10.86 -62.25 21.21
CA GLY A 18 -9.87 -62.28 20.13
C GLY A 18 -10.46 -62.93 18.86
N THR A 19 -10.64 -62.20 17.75
CA THR A 19 -10.60 -62.72 16.36
C THR A 19 -10.50 -61.59 15.30
N THR A 20 -9.40 -61.67 14.54
CA THR A 20 -9.09 -61.46 13.10
C THR A 20 -9.93 -60.60 12.12
N PHE A 21 -9.17 -60.09 11.15
CA PHE A 21 -9.40 -59.16 10.03
C PHE A 21 -10.29 -59.60 8.84
N THR A 22 -10.68 -58.56 8.06
CA THR A 22 -10.93 -58.43 6.60
C THR A 22 -12.17 -59.05 5.94
N GLY A 23 -12.94 -58.18 5.26
CA GLY A 23 -13.88 -58.53 4.18
C GLY A 23 -14.62 -57.30 3.65
N CYS A 24 -14.32 -56.91 2.42
CA CYS A 24 -14.95 -55.83 1.66
C CYS A 24 -16.38 -56.17 1.19
N SER A 25 -17.06 -55.12 0.73
CA SER A 25 -18.27 -55.01 -0.11
C SER A 25 -19.61 -55.38 0.50
N GLU A 26 -20.49 -54.39 0.59
CA GLU A 26 -21.66 -54.33 -0.30
C GLU A 26 -22.15 -52.88 -0.47
N GLU A 27 -22.68 -52.64 -1.65
CA GLU A 27 -22.92 -51.39 -2.35
C GLU A 27 -24.27 -50.72 -2.03
N GLN A 28 -24.35 -49.45 -2.43
CA GLN A 28 -25.54 -48.69 -2.86
C GLN A 28 -26.42 -48.00 -1.81
N ASN A 29 -26.16 -46.70 -1.64
CA ASN A 29 -27.07 -45.69 -2.20
C ASN A 29 -26.33 -44.36 -2.39
N GLU A 30 -25.58 -44.25 -3.49
CA GLU A 30 -25.13 -42.95 -3.98
C GLU A 30 -26.35 -42.21 -4.55
N LEU A 31 -26.74 -41.13 -3.88
CA LEU A 31 -27.62 -40.12 -4.46
C LEU A 31 -26.89 -39.51 -5.66
N ALA A 32 -27.53 -39.61 -6.82
CA ALA A 32 -27.05 -39.09 -8.10
C ALA A 32 -26.38 -37.72 -7.95
N VAL A 33 -25.08 -37.67 -8.25
CA VAL A 33 -24.36 -36.42 -8.48
C VAL A 33 -24.83 -35.89 -9.83
N ASP A 34 -25.44 -34.72 -9.80
CA ASP A 34 -25.80 -33.94 -10.97
C ASP A 34 -24.50 -33.51 -11.70
N PRO A 35 -24.23 -34.01 -12.92
CA PRO A 35 -22.98 -33.77 -13.63
C PRO A 35 -22.79 -32.30 -14.08
N ASP A 36 -23.81 -31.45 -13.92
CA ASP A 36 -23.76 -30.03 -14.29
C ASP A 36 -23.69 -29.09 -13.06
N LYS A 37 -23.51 -29.61 -11.84
CA LYS A 37 -23.22 -28.79 -10.66
C LYS A 37 -21.72 -28.76 -10.36
N PRO A 38 -21.09 -27.58 -10.28
CA PRO A 38 -19.72 -27.51 -9.78
C PRO A 38 -19.69 -28.05 -8.35
N VAL A 39 -18.92 -29.11 -8.14
CA VAL A 39 -18.52 -29.57 -6.81
C VAL A 39 -17.70 -28.44 -6.21
N ILE A 40 -18.30 -27.66 -5.32
CA ILE A 40 -17.55 -26.73 -4.47
C ILE A 40 -16.90 -27.59 -3.40
N GLU A 41 -15.68 -28.06 -3.66
CA GLU A 41 -14.81 -28.50 -2.58
C GLU A 41 -14.57 -27.29 -1.68
N THR A 42 -15.16 -27.28 -0.49
CA THR A 42 -14.66 -26.45 0.60
C THR A 42 -13.27 -26.96 0.94
N PRO A 43 -12.18 -26.17 0.76
CA PRO A 43 -10.87 -26.62 1.17
C PRO A 43 -10.87 -26.67 2.70
N ASP A 44 -10.63 -27.86 3.26
CA ASP A 44 -10.50 -28.12 4.72
C ASP A 44 -9.18 -27.57 5.32
N SER A 45 -8.43 -26.76 4.57
CA SER A 45 -7.24 -26.05 5.05
C SER A 45 -7.47 -24.54 5.13
N PRO A 46 -6.97 -23.85 6.17
CA PRO A 46 -7.00 -22.39 6.18
C PRO A 46 -6.21 -21.86 4.98
N LYS A 47 -6.78 -20.87 4.28
CA LYS A 47 -6.09 -20.12 3.23
C LYS A 47 -4.92 -19.39 3.87
N GLU A 48 -3.69 -19.78 3.58
CA GLU A 48 -2.49 -19.29 4.28
C GLU A 48 -1.47 -18.67 3.31
N LEU A 49 -0.92 -17.52 3.70
CA LEU A 49 0.23 -16.88 3.07
C LEU A 49 1.36 -16.76 4.10
N VAL A 50 2.53 -17.32 3.79
CA VAL A 50 3.70 -17.30 4.69
C VAL A 50 4.85 -16.55 4.04
N ILE A 51 5.24 -15.41 4.62
CA ILE A 51 6.44 -14.65 4.25
C ILE A 51 7.54 -14.99 5.25
N ASN A 52 8.71 -15.43 4.77
CA ASN A 52 9.86 -15.75 5.61
C ASN A 52 11.19 -15.61 4.84
N SER A 53 12.32 -15.90 5.51
CA SER A 53 13.65 -15.78 4.90
C SER A 53 13.99 -16.86 3.86
N ALA A 54 13.19 -17.93 3.76
CA ALA A 54 13.29 -18.93 2.70
C ALA A 54 12.44 -18.59 1.46
N ASP A 55 11.41 -17.75 1.62
CA ASP A 55 10.56 -17.25 0.54
C ASP A 55 10.11 -15.80 0.82
N TYR A 56 10.84 -14.85 0.21
CA TYR A 56 10.59 -13.42 0.34
C TYR A 56 9.43 -12.92 -0.54
N PHE A 57 8.98 -13.71 -1.52
CA PHE A 57 8.00 -13.30 -2.53
C PHE A 57 6.86 -14.32 -2.71
N PRO A 58 6.26 -14.85 -1.62
CA PRO A 58 5.21 -15.85 -1.73
C PRO A 58 3.98 -15.26 -2.41
N THR A 59 3.30 -16.08 -3.20
CA THR A 59 2.03 -15.72 -3.85
C THR A 59 0.95 -16.73 -3.48
N LEU A 60 -0.23 -16.22 -3.13
CA LEU A 60 -1.43 -17.00 -2.85
C LEU A 60 -2.54 -16.60 -3.83
N GLU A 61 -2.95 -17.53 -4.68
CA GLU A 61 -4.06 -17.34 -5.63
C GLU A 61 -5.34 -17.96 -5.06
N LEU A 62 -6.43 -17.19 -5.03
CA LEU A 62 -7.73 -17.58 -4.48
C LEU A 62 -8.85 -17.28 -5.47
N THR A 63 -9.88 -18.12 -5.44
CA THR A 63 -11.15 -17.88 -6.12
C THR A 63 -12.25 -17.63 -5.10
N ALA A 64 -13.15 -16.70 -5.41
CA ALA A 64 -14.31 -16.38 -4.58
C ALA A 64 -15.45 -15.78 -5.38
N GLU A 65 -16.67 -15.89 -4.85
CA GLU A 65 -17.82 -15.16 -5.37
C GLU A 65 -17.63 -13.65 -5.22
N ALA A 66 -18.15 -12.89 -6.19
CA ALA A 66 -18.07 -11.43 -6.14
C ALA A 66 -18.81 -10.88 -4.91
N ASN A 67 -18.32 -9.77 -4.36
CA ASN A 67 -18.86 -9.10 -3.17
C ASN A 67 -18.82 -9.96 -1.88
N THR A 68 -17.92 -10.94 -1.82
CA THR A 68 -17.66 -11.72 -0.59
C THR A 68 -16.37 -11.29 0.10
N THR A 69 -16.12 -11.86 1.28
CA THR A 69 -14.90 -11.66 2.04
C THR A 69 -14.29 -13.02 2.36
N LEU A 70 -12.97 -13.11 2.29
CA LEU A 70 -12.22 -14.33 2.57
C LEU A 70 -11.27 -14.09 3.72
N ASP A 71 -11.41 -14.88 4.76
CA ASP A 71 -10.44 -14.92 5.82
C ASP A 71 -9.17 -15.65 5.37
N VAL A 72 -8.03 -14.96 5.43
CA VAL A 72 -6.72 -15.53 5.12
C VAL A 72 -5.82 -15.41 6.33
N VAL A 73 -5.13 -16.51 6.66
CA VAL A 73 -4.07 -16.52 7.67
C VAL A 73 -2.79 -16.00 7.01
N VAL A 74 -2.29 -14.87 7.51
CA VAL A 74 -1.03 -14.28 7.06
C VAL A 74 0.00 -14.45 8.16
N LYS A 75 1.08 -15.14 7.83
CA LYS A 75 2.20 -15.39 8.73
C LYS A 75 3.44 -14.71 8.21
N PHE A 76 4.08 -13.94 9.09
CA PHE A 76 5.43 -13.45 8.90
C PHE A 76 6.32 -14.18 9.91
N SER A 77 7.41 -14.77 9.47
CA SER A 77 8.42 -15.37 10.35
C SER A 77 9.84 -15.05 9.90
N ASP A 78 10.80 -15.31 10.78
CA ASP A 78 12.24 -15.26 10.49
C ASP A 78 12.75 -13.92 9.98
N ALA A 79 12.10 -12.81 10.36
CA ALA A 79 12.55 -11.47 9.98
C ALA A 79 13.85 -11.10 10.72
N GLU A 80 14.84 -10.57 10.00
CA GLU A 80 16.15 -10.19 10.55
C GLU A 80 16.04 -8.99 11.51
N LYS A 81 15.02 -8.16 11.30
CA LYS A 81 14.73 -6.98 12.13
C LYS A 81 13.35 -7.09 12.76
N LYS A 82 13.22 -6.52 13.95
CA LYS A 82 11.93 -6.44 14.64
C LYS A 82 10.91 -5.69 13.76
N MET A 83 9.88 -6.41 13.32
CA MET A 83 8.71 -5.89 12.64
C MET A 83 7.89 -5.01 13.58
N LYS A 84 7.53 -3.83 13.10
CA LYS A 84 6.82 -2.80 13.86
C LYS A 84 5.52 -2.38 13.21
N ARG A 85 5.50 -2.43 11.88
CA ARG A 85 4.36 -2.05 11.05
C ARG A 85 4.11 -3.11 10.00
N LEU A 86 2.85 -3.28 9.66
CA LEU A 86 2.39 -4.03 8.49
C LEU A 86 1.77 -3.03 7.50
N TYR A 87 2.14 -3.15 6.25
CA TYR A 87 1.50 -2.44 5.14
C TYR A 87 0.77 -3.45 4.29
N ILE A 88 -0.41 -3.03 3.81
CA ILE A 88 -1.22 -3.80 2.89
C ILE A 88 -1.73 -2.83 1.84
N THR A 89 -1.53 -3.15 0.57
CA THR A 89 -2.18 -2.43 -0.54
C THR A 89 -3.23 -3.32 -1.16
N LYS A 90 -4.31 -2.72 -1.67
CA LYS A 90 -5.37 -3.35 -2.46
C LYS A 90 -5.38 -2.73 -3.84
N ASN A 91 -5.30 -3.52 -4.90
CA ASN A 91 -5.46 -3.06 -6.28
C ASN A 91 -6.63 -3.80 -6.93
N VAL A 92 -7.66 -3.07 -7.34
CA VAL A 92 -8.80 -3.62 -8.09
C VAL A 92 -8.53 -3.43 -9.59
N TYR A 93 -8.26 -4.51 -10.31
CA TYR A 93 -7.95 -4.43 -11.74
C TYR A 93 -9.18 -4.02 -12.54
N GLY A 94 -8.95 -3.18 -13.55
CA GLY A 94 -10.02 -2.54 -14.32
C GLY A 94 -10.63 -1.31 -13.64
N SER A 95 -10.20 -0.96 -12.42
CA SER A 95 -10.58 0.30 -11.77
C SER A 95 -9.60 1.43 -12.11
N GLU A 96 -10.08 2.66 -12.07
CA GLU A 96 -9.24 3.87 -12.20
C GLU A 96 -8.53 4.26 -10.88
N GLN A 97 -8.80 3.54 -9.78
CA GLN A 97 -8.26 3.91 -8.47
C GLN A 97 -6.80 3.49 -8.28
N GLY A 98 -6.38 2.40 -8.91
CA GLY A 98 -5.07 1.80 -8.69
C GLY A 98 -4.90 1.17 -7.33
N ALA A 99 -3.65 0.86 -6.98
CA ALA A 99 -3.33 0.36 -5.65
C ALA A 99 -3.67 1.42 -4.61
N VAL A 100 -4.52 1.08 -3.64
CA VAL A 100 -4.89 1.90 -2.47
C VAL A 100 -4.40 1.22 -1.19
N ALA A 101 -4.13 1.98 -0.11
CA ALA A 101 -3.84 1.39 1.19
C ALA A 101 -5.09 0.60 1.64
N TYR A 102 -4.89 -0.62 2.13
CA TYR A 102 -6.01 -1.44 2.56
C TYR A 102 -6.48 -1.00 3.94
N ASP A 103 -7.74 -0.59 4.02
CA ASP A 103 -8.34 -0.13 5.25
C ASP A 103 -8.78 -1.31 6.13
N LEU A 104 -8.00 -1.59 7.17
CA LEU A 104 -8.34 -2.57 8.19
C LEU A 104 -9.19 -2.01 9.34
N SER A 105 -9.62 -0.74 9.29
CA SER A 105 -10.44 -0.15 10.36
C SER A 105 -11.79 -0.86 10.53
N THR A 106 -12.26 -1.55 9.51
CA THR A 106 -13.46 -2.40 9.52
C THR A 106 -13.23 -3.75 10.19
N VAL A 107 -11.97 -4.18 10.36
CA VAL A 107 -11.58 -5.45 10.97
C VAL A 107 -11.41 -5.23 12.47
N THR A 108 -12.45 -5.55 13.24
CA THR A 108 -12.49 -5.21 14.67
C THR A 108 -11.76 -6.23 15.53
N ALA A 109 -10.53 -5.89 15.94
CA ALA A 109 -10.02 -6.06 17.32
C ALA A 109 -8.61 -5.42 17.40
N ALA A 110 -8.53 -4.20 17.96
CA ALA A 110 -7.31 -3.58 18.47
C ALA A 110 -6.16 -3.21 17.50
N VAL A 111 -6.41 -3.10 16.19
CA VAL A 111 -5.41 -2.57 15.25
C VAL A 111 -5.55 -1.05 15.12
N LYS A 112 -4.61 -0.30 15.71
CA LYS A 112 -4.50 1.15 15.44
C LYS A 112 -3.83 1.33 14.08
N THR A 113 -4.45 2.09 13.20
CA THR A 113 -3.79 2.59 11.99
C THR A 113 -2.97 3.82 12.32
N TYR A 114 -1.81 3.93 11.69
CA TYR A 114 -1.04 5.18 11.67
C TYR A 114 -1.61 6.10 10.58
N GLY A 115 -1.31 7.41 10.68
CA GLY A 115 -1.70 8.37 9.64
C GLY A 115 -1.06 8.10 8.27
N ASP A 116 -0.09 7.18 8.23
CA ASP A 116 0.57 6.70 7.02
C ASP A 116 -0.05 5.43 6.41
N GLY A 117 -1.24 5.02 6.85
CA GLY A 117 -1.92 3.82 6.37
C GLY A 117 -1.31 2.50 6.85
N ALA A 118 -0.25 2.55 7.65
CA ALA A 118 0.34 1.35 8.25
C ALA A 118 -0.51 0.83 9.42
N ILE A 119 -0.45 -0.47 9.61
CA ILE A 119 -1.03 -1.20 10.73
C ILE A 119 -0.02 -1.25 11.88
N ASN A 120 -0.43 -0.78 13.06
CA ASN A 120 0.36 -0.95 14.27
C ASN A 120 0.23 -2.38 14.80
N LEU A 121 1.35 -3.10 14.85
CA LEU A 121 1.39 -4.48 15.34
C LEU A 121 1.26 -4.58 16.87
N GLY A 122 1.40 -3.48 17.62
CA GLY A 122 1.13 -3.46 19.06
C GLY A 122 1.96 -4.47 19.86
N SER A 123 1.30 -5.41 20.54
CA SER A 123 1.97 -6.50 21.28
C SER A 123 2.55 -7.59 20.37
N LEU A 124 2.16 -7.64 19.10
CA LEU A 124 2.64 -8.59 18.10
C LEU A 124 3.86 -8.08 17.33
N GLU A 125 4.45 -6.96 17.74
CA GLU A 125 5.74 -6.56 17.23
C GLU A 125 6.83 -7.59 17.61
N GLY A 126 7.49 -8.17 16.61
CA GLY A 126 8.48 -9.21 16.82
C GLY A 126 9.26 -9.53 15.56
N GLN A 127 9.95 -10.67 15.55
CA GLN A 127 10.51 -11.26 14.33
C GLN A 127 9.56 -12.25 13.68
N GLU A 128 8.40 -12.47 14.32
CA GLU A 128 7.32 -13.30 13.83
C GLU A 128 5.98 -12.74 14.32
N PHE A 129 4.94 -12.96 13.53
CA PHE A 129 3.55 -12.84 13.97
C PHE A 129 2.62 -13.59 13.01
N THR A 130 1.39 -13.80 13.45
CA THR A 130 0.33 -14.37 12.62
C THR A 130 -0.95 -13.58 12.82
N TYR A 131 -1.60 -13.21 11.72
CA TYR A 131 -2.91 -12.57 11.73
C TYR A 131 -3.88 -13.33 10.84
N LYS A 132 -5.15 -13.30 11.23
CA LYS A 132 -6.26 -13.66 10.35
C LYS A 132 -6.85 -12.37 9.79
N ILE A 133 -6.72 -12.15 8.49
CA ILE A 133 -7.11 -10.92 7.82
C ILE A 133 -8.26 -11.23 6.86
N PRO A 134 -9.40 -10.54 6.97
CA PRO A 134 -10.45 -10.63 5.97
C PRO A 134 -10.03 -9.81 4.75
N PHE A 135 -10.03 -10.44 3.57
CA PHE A 135 -9.78 -9.78 2.29
C PHE A 135 -11.05 -9.76 1.45
N GLU A 136 -11.33 -8.62 0.83
CA GLU A 136 -12.51 -8.45 -0.01
C GLU A 136 -12.28 -9.07 -1.39
N ALA A 137 -13.24 -9.89 -1.83
CA ALA A 137 -13.30 -10.34 -3.21
C ALA A 137 -13.64 -9.16 -4.15
N PRO A 138 -13.40 -9.30 -5.46
CA PRO A 138 -13.84 -8.32 -6.44
C PRO A 138 -15.36 -8.05 -6.34
N THR A 139 -15.78 -6.83 -6.67
CA THR A 139 -17.21 -6.48 -6.73
C THR A 139 -17.87 -6.91 -8.05
N SER A 140 -17.06 -7.04 -9.11
CA SER A 140 -17.47 -7.56 -10.42
C SER A 140 -17.41 -9.09 -10.45
N THR A 141 -18.34 -9.71 -11.17
CA THR A 141 -18.43 -11.17 -11.36
C THR A 141 -17.25 -11.77 -12.11
N ASP A 142 -16.54 -10.96 -12.91
CA ASP A 142 -15.29 -11.34 -13.59
C ASP A 142 -14.13 -10.43 -13.17
N GLY A 143 -14.13 -10.00 -11.90
CA GLY A 143 -13.13 -9.07 -11.36
C GLY A 143 -11.88 -9.76 -10.84
N VAL A 144 -10.81 -8.97 -10.67
CA VAL A 144 -9.58 -9.39 -9.98
C VAL A 144 -9.15 -8.32 -8.99
N VAL A 145 -8.82 -8.74 -7.77
CA VAL A 145 -8.20 -7.88 -6.76
C VAL A 145 -6.86 -8.50 -6.34
N VAL A 146 -5.81 -7.69 -6.30
CA VAL A 146 -4.49 -8.10 -5.81
C VAL A 146 -4.16 -7.32 -4.55
N TYR A 147 -3.73 -8.04 -3.53
CA TYR A 147 -3.19 -7.50 -2.30
C TYR A 147 -1.69 -7.75 -2.23
N LYS A 148 -0.93 -6.76 -1.74
CA LYS A 148 0.49 -6.91 -1.43
C LYS A 148 0.74 -6.53 0.01
N LEU A 149 1.56 -7.31 0.71
CA LEU A 149 1.76 -7.22 2.15
C LEU A 149 3.24 -7.24 2.49
N TRP A 150 3.71 -6.29 3.31
CA TRP A 150 5.08 -6.28 3.80
C TRP A 150 5.17 -5.61 5.16
N THR A 151 6.28 -5.88 5.84
CA THR A 151 6.50 -5.37 7.19
C THR A 151 7.72 -4.47 7.21
N THR A 152 7.68 -3.48 8.09
CA THR A 152 8.80 -2.56 8.26
C THR A 152 9.23 -2.46 9.70
N ARG A 153 10.51 -2.15 9.85
CA ARG A 153 11.12 -1.81 11.14
C ARG A 153 10.96 -0.32 11.42
N LEU A 154 11.07 0.06 12.69
CA LEU A 154 11.35 1.44 13.04
C LEU A 154 12.81 1.76 12.72
N ALA A 155 13.10 2.99 12.32
CA ALA A 155 14.46 3.46 12.30
C ALA A 155 15.03 3.51 13.74
N THR A 156 16.36 3.49 13.88
CA THR A 156 17.06 3.54 15.18
C THR A 156 16.46 4.64 16.07
N LEU A 157 16.31 4.36 17.38
CA LEU A 157 15.85 5.32 18.39
C LEU A 157 16.43 6.72 18.12
N GLY A 158 15.57 7.70 17.87
CA GLY A 158 15.98 9.09 17.56
C GLY A 158 16.03 9.46 16.07
N THR A 159 15.73 8.54 15.15
CA THR A 159 15.53 8.85 13.72
C THR A 159 14.03 8.81 13.37
N THR A 160 13.58 9.83 12.64
CA THR A 160 12.16 10.07 12.29
C THR A 160 11.67 9.29 11.07
N SER A 161 12.53 8.47 10.49
CA SER A 161 12.32 7.67 9.28
C SER A 161 11.42 6.46 9.56
N LYS A 162 10.33 6.34 8.80
CA LYS A 162 9.35 5.24 8.86
C LYS A 162 9.42 4.40 7.58
N GLY A 163 8.63 3.33 7.51
CA GLY A 163 8.32 2.71 6.22
C GLY A 163 7.47 3.65 5.34
N ASP A 164 7.17 3.23 4.12
CA ASP A 164 6.24 3.92 3.21
C ASP A 164 5.35 2.87 2.55
N PHE A 165 4.03 3.05 2.60
CA PHE A 165 3.10 2.09 2.01
C PHE A 165 3.22 2.03 0.47
N ARG A 166 3.96 2.94 -0.17
CA ARG A 166 4.20 2.92 -1.63
C ARG A 166 5.56 2.31 -1.98
N ASP A 167 6.41 2.02 -1.00
CA ASP A 167 7.79 1.63 -1.22
C ASP A 167 8.18 0.51 -0.25
N VAL A 168 8.15 -0.72 -0.75
CA VAL A 168 8.47 -1.93 0.03
C VAL A 168 9.92 -1.93 0.51
N THR A 169 10.79 -1.25 -0.25
CA THR A 169 12.23 -1.15 0.02
C THR A 169 12.52 -0.30 1.24
N LYS A 170 11.60 0.62 1.56
CA LYS A 170 11.78 1.57 2.65
C LYS A 170 11.59 0.88 3.99
N ARG A 171 12.72 0.57 4.63
CA ARG A 171 12.79 -0.01 5.98
C ARG A 171 12.14 -1.39 6.08
N ASN A 172 12.22 -2.19 5.02
CA ASN A 172 11.80 -3.59 5.08
C ASN A 172 12.42 -4.29 6.31
N ALA A 173 11.63 -5.14 6.95
CA ALA A 173 12.06 -5.89 8.12
C ALA A 173 12.97 -7.08 7.75
N TYR A 174 12.90 -7.53 6.49
CA TYR A 174 13.71 -8.61 5.96
C TYR A 174 15.07 -8.14 5.42
N GLU A 175 15.99 -9.09 5.17
CA GLU A 175 17.28 -8.84 4.51
C GLU A 175 17.07 -8.35 3.08
N ASP A 176 16.20 -9.04 2.33
CA ASP A 176 15.77 -8.55 1.04
C ASP A 176 14.91 -7.30 1.24
N ALA A 177 15.43 -6.16 0.74
CA ALA A 177 14.70 -4.90 0.80
C ALA A 177 13.35 -5.00 0.08
N ASN A 178 13.23 -5.89 -0.91
CA ASN A 178 12.04 -6.07 -1.71
C ASN A 178 11.06 -7.09 -1.14
N ALA A 179 11.25 -7.69 0.05
CA ALA A 179 10.37 -8.75 0.53
C ALA A 179 8.90 -8.29 0.71
N PHE A 180 7.95 -8.98 0.07
CA PHE A 180 6.50 -8.83 0.26
C PHE A 180 5.76 -10.10 -0.15
N GLY A 181 4.60 -10.35 0.44
CA GLY A 181 3.69 -11.40 0.00
C GLY A 181 2.58 -10.86 -0.90
N THR A 182 2.09 -11.69 -1.81
CA THR A 182 0.99 -11.35 -2.74
C THR A 182 -0.21 -12.26 -2.52
N ILE A 183 -1.41 -11.70 -2.49
CA ILE A 183 -2.67 -12.44 -2.52
C ILE A 183 -3.47 -11.96 -3.72
N THR A 184 -3.82 -12.85 -4.63
CA THR A 184 -4.72 -12.56 -5.75
C THR A 184 -6.05 -13.21 -5.50
N ILE A 185 -7.14 -12.45 -5.58
CA ILE A 185 -8.51 -12.96 -5.46
C ILE A 185 -9.24 -12.70 -6.76
N LYS A 186 -9.71 -13.77 -7.39
CA LYS A 186 -10.45 -13.74 -8.66
C LYS A 186 -11.92 -14.10 -8.41
N ALA A 187 -12.81 -13.36 -9.06
CA ALA A 187 -14.19 -13.75 -9.28
C ALA A 187 -14.33 -14.15 -10.75
N GLY A 188 -15.04 -15.26 -11.02
CA GLY A 188 -15.28 -15.74 -12.38
C GLY A 188 -13.99 -15.96 -13.18
N THR A 189 -13.96 -15.43 -14.41
CA THR A 189 -12.89 -15.62 -15.40
C THR A 189 -11.94 -14.42 -15.56
N GLY A 190 -12.02 -13.46 -14.63
CA GLY A 190 -11.26 -12.22 -14.69
C GLY A 190 -9.74 -12.38 -14.81
N SER A 191 -9.09 -11.41 -15.48
CA SER A 191 -7.63 -11.35 -15.63
C SER A 191 -7.07 -10.00 -15.18
N ALA A 192 -5.86 -10.02 -14.61
CA ALA A 192 -5.14 -8.86 -14.10
C ALA A 192 -4.34 -8.14 -15.20
N THR A 193 -4.99 -7.74 -16.30
CA THR A 193 -4.27 -7.22 -17.50
C THR A 193 -4.65 -5.80 -17.92
N ALA A 194 -5.52 -5.10 -17.18
CA ALA A 194 -5.94 -3.76 -17.57
C ALA A 194 -4.92 -2.68 -17.13
N THR A 195 -4.14 -2.14 -18.08
CA THR A 195 -3.45 -0.86 -17.90
C THR A 195 -4.50 0.25 -17.88
N THR A 196 -4.67 0.85 -16.71
CA THR A 196 -5.66 1.91 -16.48
C THR A 196 -4.95 3.23 -16.21
N MET A 197 -5.70 4.32 -16.13
CA MET A 197 -5.20 5.64 -15.84
C MET A 197 -5.97 6.20 -14.64
N LYS A 198 -5.24 6.68 -13.64
CA LYS A 198 -5.80 7.40 -12.50
C LYS A 198 -5.88 8.89 -12.81
N GLN A 199 -6.97 9.54 -12.39
CA GLN A 199 -7.18 10.96 -12.64
C GLN A 199 -7.59 11.70 -11.38
N PHE A 200 -7.07 12.91 -11.22
CA PHE A 200 -7.52 13.87 -10.22
C PHE A 200 -7.85 15.17 -10.91
N SER A 201 -9.01 15.74 -10.63
CA SER A 201 -9.44 17.01 -11.23
C SER A 201 -9.61 18.08 -10.17
N ALA A 202 -9.37 19.33 -10.57
CA ALA A 202 -9.52 20.52 -9.75
C ALA A 202 -8.73 20.47 -8.43
N VAL A 203 -7.53 19.88 -8.45
CA VAL A 203 -6.64 19.85 -7.28
C VAL A 203 -6.15 21.27 -7.00
N ILE A 204 -6.13 21.66 -5.72
CA ILE A 204 -5.75 23.00 -5.28
C ILE A 204 -4.56 22.91 -4.34
N LEU A 205 -3.47 23.60 -4.68
CA LEU A 205 -2.37 23.85 -3.75
C LEU A 205 -2.26 25.34 -3.45
N ALA A 206 -1.99 25.65 -2.19
CA ALA A 206 -1.76 27.02 -1.71
C ALA A 206 -0.27 27.29 -1.52
N ALA A 207 0.15 28.52 -1.81
CA ALA A 207 1.50 28.96 -1.51
C ALA A 207 1.72 28.86 0.01
N PRO A 208 2.90 28.40 0.46
CA PRO A 208 3.11 28.11 1.85
C PRO A 208 3.09 29.39 2.70
N LEU A 209 2.49 29.28 3.88
CA LEU A 209 2.57 30.27 4.93
C LEU A 209 3.79 29.99 5.82
N ALA A 210 4.26 31.01 6.52
CA ALA A 210 5.42 30.90 7.41
C ALA A 210 5.23 29.89 8.55
N ASP A 211 3.99 29.63 8.95
CA ASP A 211 3.60 28.66 9.98
C ASP A 211 3.33 27.25 9.41
N GLY A 212 3.45 27.06 8.10
CA GLY A 212 3.24 25.79 7.42
C GLY A 212 1.79 25.31 7.34
N SER A 213 0.79 26.13 7.68
CA SER A 213 -0.62 25.73 7.74
C SER A 213 -1.30 25.60 6.36
N SER A 214 -0.72 26.20 5.32
CA SER A 214 -1.21 26.05 3.94
C SER A 214 -1.06 24.63 3.45
N LYS A 215 -2.10 24.11 2.79
CA LYS A 215 -2.01 22.86 2.01
C LYS A 215 -1.17 23.08 0.75
N SER A 216 0.13 22.92 0.89
CA SER A 216 1.13 23.26 -0.14
C SER A 216 1.67 22.05 -0.88
N PHE A 217 1.48 20.84 -0.35
CA PHE A 217 1.94 19.59 -0.96
C PHE A 217 0.77 18.72 -1.41
N ILE A 218 0.97 17.92 -2.45
CA ILE A 218 0.04 16.89 -2.91
C ILE A 218 0.71 15.52 -2.81
N SER A 219 -0.10 14.49 -2.54
CA SER A 219 0.25 13.13 -2.96
C SER A 219 -0.42 12.79 -4.28
N VAL A 220 0.37 12.51 -5.30
CA VAL A 220 -0.16 12.02 -6.60
C VAL A 220 -0.68 10.60 -6.48
N TYR A 221 -0.45 9.93 -5.35
CA TYR A 221 -1.02 8.64 -5.07
C TYR A 221 -2.54 8.68 -4.88
N ASN A 222 -3.05 9.56 -4.02
CA ASN A 222 -4.48 9.63 -3.66
C ASN A 222 -5.13 10.98 -3.99
N GLY A 223 -4.36 11.94 -4.51
CA GLY A 223 -4.84 13.29 -4.83
C GLY A 223 -5.03 14.17 -3.60
N GLU A 224 -4.70 13.69 -2.40
CA GLU A 224 -4.83 14.46 -1.18
C GLU A 224 -3.76 15.54 -1.08
N THR A 225 -4.12 16.61 -0.38
CA THR A 225 -3.26 17.78 -0.19
C THR A 225 -2.99 18.00 1.29
N TYR A 226 -1.72 18.33 1.58
CA TYR A 226 -1.16 18.32 2.93
C TYR A 226 -0.58 19.67 3.29
N ALA A 227 -0.79 20.04 4.55
CA ALA A 227 -0.12 21.17 5.17
C ALA A 227 1.26 20.75 5.66
N ILE A 228 2.21 21.68 5.63
CA ILE A 228 3.59 21.42 6.07
C ILE A 228 3.63 21.12 7.57
N ASN A 229 2.78 21.81 8.35
CA ASN A 229 2.67 21.59 9.78
C ASN A 229 1.89 20.32 10.17
N ALA A 230 1.33 19.56 9.20
CA ALA A 230 0.85 18.20 9.46
C ALA A 230 1.99 17.26 9.88
N GLY A 231 3.24 17.65 9.60
CA GLY A 231 4.42 17.05 10.20
C GLY A 231 4.81 15.70 9.59
N LEU A 232 5.65 15.00 10.35
CA LEU A 232 6.29 13.74 9.95
C LEU A 232 5.32 12.59 9.65
N GLU A 233 4.08 12.64 10.13
CA GLU A 233 3.08 11.60 9.87
C GLU A 233 2.67 11.54 8.39
N THR A 234 2.74 12.67 7.68
CA THR A 234 2.28 12.76 6.28
C THR A 234 3.39 13.12 5.31
N ALA A 235 4.58 13.49 5.80
CA ALA A 235 5.72 13.93 4.99
C ALA A 235 6.12 12.92 3.90
N SER A 236 5.97 11.62 4.19
CA SER A 236 6.20 10.56 3.21
C SER A 236 5.26 10.60 2.02
N PHE A 237 4.09 11.23 2.09
CA PHE A 237 3.15 11.34 0.97
C PHE A 237 3.36 12.57 0.11
N TRP A 238 4.19 13.50 0.55
CA TRP A 238 4.40 14.74 -0.20
C TRP A 238 5.27 14.43 -1.41
N ASP A 239 4.65 14.43 -2.59
CA ASP A 239 5.35 14.15 -3.84
C ASP A 239 5.95 15.44 -4.39
N PHE A 240 5.11 16.45 -4.63
CA PHE A 240 5.56 17.80 -4.96
C PHE A 240 4.68 18.84 -4.28
N GLY A 241 5.18 20.07 -4.23
CA GLY A 241 4.47 21.21 -3.68
C GLY A 241 4.47 22.42 -4.59
N TYR A 242 3.51 23.30 -4.33
CA TYR A 242 3.40 24.61 -4.97
C TYR A 242 4.10 25.69 -4.15
N TYR A 243 4.79 26.59 -4.85
CA TYR A 243 5.25 27.84 -4.27
C TYR A 243 5.18 29.00 -5.26
N TYR A 244 5.27 30.21 -4.71
CA TYR A 244 5.43 31.43 -5.50
C TYR A 244 6.67 32.19 -5.06
N GLY A 245 7.64 32.32 -5.96
CA GLY A 245 8.87 33.09 -5.73
C GLY A 245 8.86 34.44 -6.46
N ASN A 246 9.68 35.40 -6.03
CA ASN A 246 9.77 36.69 -6.71
C ASN A 246 10.25 36.55 -8.17
N SER A 247 11.28 35.73 -8.40
CA SER A 247 11.81 35.40 -9.74
C SER A 247 11.17 34.16 -10.36
N HIS A 248 10.84 33.15 -9.55
CA HIS A 248 10.29 31.88 -10.04
C HIS A 248 8.81 31.95 -10.36
N LYS A 249 8.09 32.93 -9.80
CA LYS A 249 6.62 33.06 -9.90
C LYS A 249 5.96 31.73 -9.48
N ALA A 250 4.79 31.41 -10.04
CA ALA A 250 4.09 30.16 -9.78
C ALA A 250 4.95 28.95 -10.21
N SER A 251 5.23 28.03 -9.30
CA SER A 251 6.20 26.97 -9.50
C SER A 251 5.81 25.69 -8.77
N PHE A 252 6.22 24.55 -9.31
CA PHE A 252 6.22 23.27 -8.61
C PHE A 252 7.66 22.85 -8.28
N ALA A 253 7.84 22.22 -7.13
CA ALA A 253 9.06 21.54 -6.75
C ALA A 253 8.75 20.26 -6.00
N SER A 254 9.57 19.24 -6.21
CA SER A 254 9.63 18.03 -5.38
C SER A 254 9.66 18.39 -3.90
N ALA A 255 9.06 17.55 -3.05
CA ALA A 255 9.15 17.73 -1.61
C ALA A 255 10.60 17.71 -1.11
N SER A 256 11.44 16.84 -1.68
CA SER A 256 12.87 16.72 -1.37
C SER A 256 13.70 17.95 -1.79
N ASP A 257 13.31 18.66 -2.85
CA ASP A 257 14.05 19.80 -3.41
C ASP A 257 13.23 21.09 -3.31
N PHE A 258 12.39 21.16 -2.27
CA PHE A 258 11.56 22.33 -2.04
C PHE A 258 12.42 23.53 -1.60
N PRO A 259 12.23 24.74 -2.17
CA PRO A 259 13.16 25.84 -1.92
C PRO A 259 13.15 26.33 -0.47
N LYS A 260 14.28 26.20 0.23
CA LYS A 260 14.46 26.69 1.62
C LYS A 260 14.15 28.18 1.81
N ALA A 261 14.40 28.99 0.79
CA ALA A 261 14.11 30.42 0.81
C ALA A 261 12.59 30.73 0.85
N ILE A 262 11.76 29.77 0.46
CA ILE A 262 10.31 29.85 0.59
C ILE A 262 9.90 29.31 1.97
N VAL A 263 10.24 28.05 2.24
CA VAL A 263 10.06 27.40 3.54
C VAL A 263 11.20 26.40 3.73
N ASP A 264 11.88 26.48 4.87
CA ASP A 264 12.87 25.49 5.27
C ASP A 264 12.19 24.35 6.05
N ILE A 265 11.86 23.26 5.34
CA ILE A 265 11.21 22.07 5.88
C ILE A 265 12.08 21.42 7.00
N ALA A 266 13.40 21.57 6.91
CA ALA A 266 14.35 21.03 7.87
C ALA A 266 14.60 21.94 9.08
N ASP A 267 13.99 23.13 9.14
CA ASP A 267 14.13 24.05 10.27
C ASP A 267 13.55 23.41 11.54
N LYS A 268 14.46 23.02 12.45
CA LYS A 268 14.13 22.37 13.72
C LYS A 268 13.30 23.23 14.66
N SER A 269 13.33 24.56 14.49
CA SER A 269 12.58 25.49 15.33
C SER A 269 11.12 25.65 14.89
N LYS A 270 10.76 25.13 13.70
CA LYS A 270 9.43 25.31 13.09
C LYS A 270 8.78 24.00 12.67
N ILE A 271 9.35 23.34 11.67
CA ILE A 271 8.73 22.20 10.97
C ILE A 271 9.43 20.88 11.37
N ASN A 272 10.75 20.90 11.47
CA ASN A 272 11.58 19.79 11.95
C ASN A 272 11.35 18.46 11.19
N ILE A 273 11.26 18.52 9.85
CA ILE A 273 11.17 17.34 9.01
C ILE A 273 12.53 17.14 8.31
N ALA A 274 13.16 16.00 8.55
CA ALA A 274 14.42 15.64 7.90
C ALA A 274 14.22 15.35 6.40
N GLN A 275 15.33 15.26 5.66
CA GLN A 275 15.29 14.99 4.22
C GLN A 275 14.76 13.60 3.85
N GLU A 276 15.11 12.57 4.62
CA GLU A 276 14.81 11.16 4.31
C GLU A 276 13.32 10.82 4.06
N PRO A 277 12.35 11.39 4.80
CA PRO A 277 10.94 11.14 4.53
C PRO A 277 10.42 11.80 3.25
N LEU A 278 11.09 12.82 2.71
CA LEU A 278 10.59 13.60 1.58
C LEU A 278 10.82 12.86 0.25
N ASN A 279 9.82 12.88 -0.65
CA ASN A 279 9.94 12.19 -1.92
C ASN A 279 10.69 13.02 -2.95
N ASN A 280 11.42 12.33 -3.81
CA ASN A 280 11.91 12.86 -5.07
C ASN A 280 10.80 12.78 -6.11
N PHE A 281 10.57 13.87 -6.83
CA PHE A 281 9.56 13.97 -7.87
C PHE A 281 10.12 14.73 -9.06
N TYR A 282 10.27 14.05 -10.18
CA TYR A 282 10.93 14.58 -11.37
C TYR A 282 9.89 15.14 -12.31
N ILE A 283 10.02 16.41 -12.68
CA ILE A 283 8.99 17.14 -13.40
C ILE A 283 9.60 18.08 -14.45
N ALA A 284 9.00 18.12 -15.63
CA ALA A 284 9.36 19.03 -16.72
C ALA A 284 8.12 19.47 -17.50
N LYS A 285 8.26 20.47 -18.37
CA LYS A 285 7.20 20.82 -19.33
C LYS A 285 7.03 19.69 -20.34
N SER A 286 5.79 19.33 -20.65
CA SER A 286 5.48 18.33 -21.66
C SER A 286 4.96 18.97 -22.95
N THR A 287 5.13 18.25 -24.05
CA THR A 287 4.48 18.54 -25.34
C THR A 287 3.28 17.63 -25.62
N LYS A 288 3.01 16.65 -24.74
CA LYS A 288 1.86 15.73 -24.87
C LYS A 288 0.55 16.47 -24.64
N ASP A 289 -0.49 16.04 -25.35
CA ASP A 289 -1.85 16.56 -25.16
C ASP A 289 -2.49 15.92 -23.92
N PHE A 290 -2.64 16.71 -22.86
CA PHE A 290 -3.25 16.25 -21.62
C PHE A 290 -4.66 15.69 -21.80
N ASP A 291 -5.48 16.30 -22.67
CA ASP A 291 -6.91 15.97 -22.75
C ASP A 291 -7.11 14.61 -23.43
N ASN A 292 -6.26 14.29 -24.41
CA ASN A 292 -6.35 13.07 -25.22
C ASN A 292 -5.32 11.97 -24.88
N VAL A 293 -4.44 12.18 -23.89
CA VAL A 293 -3.42 11.19 -23.51
C VAL A 293 -4.02 9.86 -23.06
N THR A 294 -3.41 8.77 -23.50
CA THR A 294 -3.72 7.38 -23.10
C THR A 294 -2.73 6.85 -22.06
N ALA A 295 -3.11 5.79 -21.33
CA ALA A 295 -2.22 5.17 -20.34
C ALA A 295 -0.91 4.67 -20.98
N THR A 296 -0.96 4.09 -22.18
CA THR A 296 0.22 3.64 -22.93
C THR A 296 1.14 4.81 -23.29
N GLU A 297 0.60 5.98 -23.63
CA GLU A 297 1.42 7.16 -23.91
C GLU A 297 2.09 7.73 -22.66
N LEU A 298 1.49 7.55 -21.48
CA LEU A 298 2.13 7.90 -20.21
C LEU A 298 3.34 6.99 -19.91
N GLU A 299 3.25 5.70 -20.22
CA GLU A 299 4.36 4.75 -20.05
C GLU A 299 5.61 5.14 -20.85
N THR A 300 5.43 5.83 -21.98
CA THR A 300 6.54 6.33 -22.80
C THR A 300 7.27 7.55 -22.22
N ILE A 301 6.76 8.17 -21.16
CA ILE A 301 7.42 9.32 -20.53
C ILE A 301 8.80 8.88 -20.03
N VAL A 302 9.82 9.65 -20.42
CA VAL A 302 11.18 9.48 -19.94
C VAL A 302 11.34 10.32 -18.68
N LYS A 303 11.94 9.74 -17.63
CA LYS A 303 12.18 10.41 -16.35
C LYS A 303 12.79 11.81 -16.57
N PRO A 304 12.12 12.90 -16.17
CA PRO A 304 12.73 14.22 -16.22
C PRO A 304 14.00 14.29 -15.35
N THR A 305 14.91 15.19 -15.70
CA THR A 305 16.14 15.40 -14.92
C THR A 305 15.98 16.45 -13.82
N SER A 306 14.97 17.31 -13.94
CA SER A 306 14.67 18.36 -12.97
C SER A 306 13.65 17.88 -11.94
N GLU A 307 13.78 18.35 -10.71
CA GLU A 307 12.79 18.18 -9.63
C GLU A 307 11.97 19.46 -9.41
N LYS A 308 12.07 20.42 -10.34
CA LYS A 308 11.37 21.72 -10.26
C LYS A 308 10.99 22.26 -11.63
N VAL A 309 9.85 22.93 -11.70
CA VAL A 309 9.42 23.75 -12.84
C VAL A 309 8.94 25.09 -12.33
N THR A 310 9.44 26.16 -12.94
CA THR A 310 9.12 27.55 -12.56
C THR A 310 8.36 28.26 -13.67
N ASN A 311 7.82 29.44 -13.34
CA ASN A 311 7.11 30.31 -14.28
C ASN A 311 5.93 29.59 -14.97
N LEU A 312 5.14 28.87 -14.19
CA LEU A 312 3.92 28.21 -14.65
C LEU A 312 2.87 29.26 -15.02
N SER A 313 2.19 29.00 -16.14
CA SER A 313 1.02 29.73 -16.60
C SER A 313 -0.19 28.81 -16.70
N ILE A 314 -1.38 29.38 -16.75
CA ILE A 314 -2.59 28.64 -17.11
C ILE A 314 -2.37 27.95 -18.47
N GLY A 315 -2.78 26.70 -18.58
CA GLY A 315 -2.56 25.86 -19.77
C GLY A 315 -1.19 25.16 -19.81
N SER A 316 -0.29 25.39 -18.84
CA SER A 316 0.96 24.62 -18.77
C SER A 316 0.65 23.14 -18.58
N VAL A 317 1.17 22.31 -19.48
CA VAL A 317 1.17 20.85 -19.34
C VAL A 317 2.58 20.41 -18.95
N LEU A 318 2.66 19.59 -17.91
CA LEU A 318 3.89 19.06 -17.34
C LEU A 318 3.84 17.55 -17.41
N GLU A 319 5.00 16.92 -17.58
CA GLU A 319 5.18 15.48 -17.43
C GLU A 319 6.05 15.20 -16.22
N PHE A 320 5.83 14.04 -15.62
CA PHE A 320 6.57 13.66 -14.43
C PHE A 320 6.84 12.17 -14.35
N GLN A 321 7.80 11.84 -13.49
CA GLN A 321 7.97 10.51 -12.92
C GLN A 321 8.28 10.66 -11.42
N ASP A 322 7.53 9.97 -10.56
CA ASP A 322 7.79 9.98 -9.11
C ASP A 322 8.96 9.04 -8.74
N LYS A 323 9.33 9.02 -7.45
CA LYS A 323 10.39 8.12 -6.95
C LYS A 323 10.09 6.62 -7.14
N ASN A 324 8.81 6.26 -7.20
CA ASN A 324 8.34 4.87 -7.29
C ASN A 324 8.24 4.40 -8.75
N GLY A 325 8.33 5.32 -9.71
CA GLY A 325 8.27 5.05 -11.14
C GLY A 325 6.92 5.37 -11.78
N ALA A 326 5.94 5.87 -11.02
CA ALA A 326 4.67 6.31 -11.57
C ALA A 326 4.89 7.54 -12.46
N LYS A 327 4.34 7.49 -13.68
CA LYS A 327 4.46 8.56 -14.67
C LYS A 327 3.11 9.16 -14.98
N GLY A 328 3.11 10.44 -15.35
CA GLY A 328 1.87 11.12 -15.60
C GLY A 328 2.04 12.51 -16.20
N LEU A 329 0.90 13.16 -16.42
CA LEU A 329 0.81 14.55 -16.81
C LEU A 329 0.09 15.38 -15.73
N ILE A 330 0.43 16.65 -15.67
CA ILE A 330 -0.25 17.68 -14.86
C ILE A 330 -0.64 18.83 -15.79
N LYS A 331 -1.88 19.30 -15.72
CA LYS A 331 -2.35 20.48 -16.47
C LYS A 331 -2.78 21.59 -15.53
N VAL A 332 -2.11 22.74 -15.61
CA VAL A 332 -2.48 23.91 -14.82
C VAL A 332 -3.76 24.54 -15.39
N THR A 333 -4.83 24.53 -14.62
CA THR A 333 -6.15 25.02 -15.05
C THR A 333 -6.42 26.44 -14.58
N LYS A 334 -5.83 26.87 -13.45
CA LYS A 334 -5.98 28.23 -12.94
C LYS A 334 -4.83 28.60 -11.99
N ILE A 335 -4.48 29.88 -11.96
CA ILE A 335 -3.58 30.48 -10.94
C ILE A 335 -4.30 31.69 -10.35
N SER A 336 -4.25 31.85 -9.03
CA SER A 336 -4.85 32.98 -8.32
C SER A 336 -3.86 33.54 -7.29
N GLY A 337 -3.84 34.86 -7.14
CA GLY A 337 -2.94 35.54 -6.23
C GLY A 337 -1.47 35.34 -6.57
N THR A 338 -0.60 35.63 -5.60
CA THR A 338 0.84 35.44 -5.71
C THR A 338 1.34 34.59 -4.54
N ASN A 339 1.38 35.14 -3.32
CA ASN A 339 1.84 34.45 -2.11
C ASN A 339 0.78 34.48 -0.99
N GLY A 340 1.12 33.81 0.12
CA GLY A 340 0.30 33.77 1.33
C GLY A 340 -1.11 33.22 1.10
N ASN A 341 -2.09 33.73 1.86
CA ASN A 341 -3.48 33.23 1.88
C ASN A 341 -4.21 33.29 0.52
N SER A 342 -3.72 34.10 -0.41
CA SER A 342 -4.32 34.29 -1.74
C SER A 342 -3.65 33.47 -2.85
N GLY A 343 -2.38 33.09 -2.68
CA GLY A 343 -1.60 32.36 -3.68
C GLY A 343 -2.09 30.93 -3.81
N LYS A 344 -2.73 30.59 -4.93
CA LYS A 344 -3.27 29.27 -5.22
C LYS A 344 -3.02 28.86 -6.66
N ILE A 345 -2.76 27.59 -6.87
CA ILE A 345 -2.73 26.97 -8.18
C ILE A 345 -3.74 25.82 -8.23
N TYR A 346 -4.42 25.71 -9.35
CA TYR A 346 -5.40 24.69 -9.65
C TYR A 346 -4.90 23.88 -10.82
N PHE A 347 -5.03 22.57 -10.75
CA PHE A 347 -4.56 21.69 -11.79
C PHE A 347 -5.27 20.35 -11.78
N ASP A 348 -5.19 19.68 -12.93
CA ASP A 348 -5.63 18.31 -13.11
C ASP A 348 -4.40 17.41 -13.27
N VAL A 349 -4.53 16.14 -12.93
CA VAL A 349 -3.46 15.15 -12.99
C VAL A 349 -3.99 13.88 -13.64
N LYS A 350 -3.21 13.30 -14.56
CA LYS A 350 -3.43 11.98 -15.15
C LYS A 350 -2.18 11.14 -14.92
N ILE A 351 -2.33 9.94 -14.39
CA ILE A 351 -1.22 9.08 -13.99
C ILE A 351 -1.46 7.69 -14.54
N GLN A 352 -0.42 7.08 -15.08
CA GLN A 352 -0.47 5.68 -15.44
C GLN A 352 -0.69 4.86 -14.16
N ASN A 353 -1.61 3.92 -14.22
CA ASN A 353 -1.90 3.06 -13.09
C ASN A 353 -0.86 1.94 -13.02
N VAL A 354 0.36 2.28 -12.57
CA VAL A 354 1.34 1.25 -12.20
C VAL A 354 0.95 0.72 -10.84
N GLU A 355 1.14 -0.57 -10.62
CA GLU A 355 1.35 -1.09 -9.27
C GLU A 355 2.38 -0.18 -8.58
N TYR A 356 1.94 0.66 -7.64
CA TYR A 356 2.80 1.66 -6.98
C TYR A 356 3.99 1.05 -6.23
N ILE A 357 3.99 -0.28 -6.08
CA ILE A 357 5.06 -1.06 -5.50
C ILE A 357 6.14 -1.28 -6.55
N LYS A 358 7.21 -0.50 -6.43
CA LYS A 358 8.47 -0.74 -7.13
C LYS A 358 9.01 -2.12 -6.73
N LEU A 359 9.22 -2.99 -7.71
CA LEU A 359 9.96 -4.25 -7.57
C LEU A 359 11.45 -4.01 -7.83
#